data_AF-A0A085MGI8-F1
#
_entry.id   AF-A0A085MGI8-F1
#
_cell.length_a   1.000
_cell.length_b   1.000
_cell.length_c   1.000
_cell.angle_alpha   90.00
_cell.angle_beta   90.00
_cell.angle_gamma   90.00
#
_symmetry.space_group_name_H-M   'P 1'
#
loop_
_entity.id
_entity.type
_entity.pdbx_description
1 polymer ?
#
loop_
_entity_poly.entity_id
_entity_poly.type
_entity_poly.pdbx_seq_one_letter_code
_entity_poly.pdbx_strand_id
1 'polypeptide(L)'
;MSKTAESTLEYEGEYRSSITPRTAGRSSTRSSSGMGSAAQTPGGRVLKIVTEMGSSTVSGISPSFSANAAQSFLAATEKEKREMQNLNDRLSNYIDRVKGLESQNRKLVGDLEDLRSRWGKDTSDIKDKYAEDLSNARRTIDDMARQKSEIEVQISRLQDDIAEYRRRYDDAVRLRQDGKDQIASLRNMITDAETEIKLLRQRFRNVSDEMSRYSKDNAKFWDELQKARSDLDQETLSRIDFQNQTQTLLEELEFLRRVHDQEVKELQALLSREPTDTREFFKNELALAVRDIRNEYDIIAQQNKTDMESWYKLKVQEVQSATSRQGMESNYQREEVKRMRDHMQDLRGKLADLEGKACSEIFENGTHLFNSNCLQNVMLEKQVQELNHQLEDDQRQYEMALNDRDAQLRKMREECHALVSELQALLDTKQMLDAEIAIYRKMLEGEESRAGLRQMVEQVVKSHSLQQQEATESNRTVRGEMSTRTTFQRSAKGNVSISECDLDGKFITLENTHRSKEENIGEWKLKRRIDGKREIVYTLPQGIVLKPGKSCKIWANDQGGSSHPPSELICTSESSWGSGSNVHTFLMNRDGEERASHIQRTIAQG
;
A
#
# COMPACT_ATOMS: atom_id res chain seq x y z
N MET A 1 38.37 9.27 31.53
CA MET A 1 38.09 8.07 32.33
C MET A 1 38.09 6.90 31.37
N SER A 2 38.94 5.88 31.54
CA SER A 2 38.61 4.63 32.23
C SER A 2 37.29 4.01 31.75
N LYS A 3 37.23 2.76 31.27
CA LYS A 3 38.16 1.62 31.53
C LYS A 3 37.95 0.49 30.49
N THR A 4 39.02 -0.26 30.16
CA THR A 4 39.11 -1.73 29.88
C THR A 4 38.01 -2.47 29.08
N ALA A 5 38.31 -3.48 28.24
CA ALA A 5 39.59 -4.07 27.80
C ALA A 5 39.35 -4.99 26.58
N GLU A 6 40.44 -5.43 25.94
CA GLU A 6 40.44 -6.53 24.97
C GLU A 6 40.18 -7.90 25.63
N SER A 7 39.78 -8.90 24.83
CA SER A 7 39.81 -10.32 25.22
C SER A 7 39.98 -11.20 23.97
N THR A 8 41.09 -11.04 23.26
CA THR A 8 41.53 -11.99 22.24
C THR A 8 41.80 -13.34 22.91
N LEU A 9 41.13 -14.40 22.45
CA LEU A 9 41.38 -15.77 22.88
C LEU A 9 41.66 -16.62 21.64
N GLU A 10 42.91 -16.53 21.17
CA GLU A 10 43.53 -17.62 20.43
C GLU A 10 43.69 -18.82 21.37
N TYR A 11 43.47 -20.03 20.86
CA TYR A 11 43.91 -21.25 21.53
C TYR A 11 44.40 -22.24 20.47
N GLU A 12 45.70 -22.50 20.47
CA GLU A 12 46.35 -23.46 19.58
C GLU A 12 46.13 -24.91 20.07
N GLY A 13 46.36 -25.88 19.17
CA GLY A 13 46.49 -27.30 19.52
C GLY A 13 45.24 -28.14 19.24
N GLU A 14 45.32 -29.30 18.56
CA GLU A 14 46.45 -29.88 17.81
C GLU A 14 45.92 -30.55 16.52
N TYR A 15 46.59 -30.30 15.38
CA TYR A 15 46.31 -31.03 14.15
C TYR A 15 47.21 -32.27 14.05
N ARG A 16 46.65 -33.47 14.21
CA ARG A 16 47.37 -34.75 14.06
C ARG A 16 46.64 -35.76 13.18
N SER A 17 46.72 -35.57 11.87
CA SER A 17 46.46 -36.62 10.88
C SER A 17 47.58 -37.67 10.87
N SER A 18 47.27 -38.93 11.19
CA SER A 18 48.26 -40.03 11.27
C SER A 18 48.05 -41.10 10.19
N ILE A 19 48.24 -40.73 8.93
CA ILE A 19 48.34 -41.69 7.81
C ILE A 19 49.72 -41.56 7.15
N THR A 20 50.52 -42.61 7.24
CA THR A 20 51.67 -42.85 6.35
C THR A 20 51.67 -44.32 5.92
N PRO A 21 51.57 -44.64 4.62
CA PRO A 21 51.60 -46.02 4.16
C PRO A 21 53.03 -46.58 4.21
N ARG A 22 53.20 -47.81 4.69
CA ARG A 22 54.48 -48.53 4.54
C ARG A 22 54.62 -49.05 3.11
N THR A 23 55.60 -48.50 2.40
CA THR A 23 55.98 -48.91 1.04
C THR A 23 56.65 -50.28 1.02
N ALA A 24 56.60 -50.95 -0.14
CA ALA A 24 57.10 -52.31 -0.29
C ALA A 24 58.63 -52.38 -0.48
N GLY A 25 59.29 -53.24 0.29
CA GLY A 25 60.69 -53.64 0.06
C GLY A 25 60.77 -54.93 -0.75
N ARG A 26 61.27 -54.86 -1.99
CA ARG A 26 61.56 -56.05 -2.82
C ARG A 26 62.87 -56.69 -2.36
N SER A 27 62.98 -58.02 -2.44
CA SER A 27 64.22 -58.64 -2.88
C SER A 27 63.98 -59.93 -3.68
N SER A 28 64.82 -60.12 -4.69
CA SER A 28 64.92 -61.21 -5.69
C SER A 28 64.36 -62.58 -5.28
N THR A 29 63.45 -63.23 -6.02
CA THR A 29 63.55 -63.75 -7.42
C THR A 29 64.72 -64.70 -7.69
N ARG A 30 64.41 -65.98 -7.95
CA ARG A 30 64.84 -66.64 -9.20
C ARG A 30 64.00 -67.86 -9.57
N SER A 31 63.32 -67.74 -10.71
CA SER A 31 62.86 -68.82 -11.60
C SER A 31 64.08 -69.33 -12.43
N SER A 32 64.06 -70.37 -13.26
CA SER A 32 63.14 -71.48 -13.61
C SER A 32 63.90 -72.39 -14.61
N SER A 33 63.37 -73.59 -14.92
CA SER A 33 63.79 -74.48 -16.05
C SER A 33 65.26 -74.97 -16.03
N GLY A 34 65.64 -76.05 -16.73
CA GLY A 34 64.82 -77.06 -17.42
C GLY A 34 65.57 -77.71 -18.60
N MET A 35 65.56 -79.06 -18.66
CA MET A 35 66.04 -79.91 -19.78
C MET A 35 67.55 -79.89 -20.09
N GLY A 36 68.07 -81.01 -20.62
CA GLY A 36 69.47 -81.19 -21.04
C GLY A 36 70.00 -82.61 -20.75
N SER A 37 70.68 -83.24 -21.71
CA SER A 37 71.06 -84.67 -21.62
C SER A 37 72.53 -84.92 -22.02
N ALA A 38 72.96 -86.17 -21.78
CA ALA A 38 74.11 -86.88 -22.37
C ALA A 38 75.47 -86.89 -21.62
N ALA A 39 75.76 -88.06 -21.04
CA ALA A 39 77.01 -88.85 -21.12
C ALA A 39 78.40 -88.18 -20.99
N GLN A 40 79.19 -88.63 -19.99
CA GLN A 40 80.11 -89.77 -20.19
C GLN A 40 80.60 -90.39 -18.85
N THR A 41 81.11 -91.62 -18.94
CA THR A 41 81.71 -92.50 -17.90
C THR A 41 83.26 -92.52 -18.03
N PRO A 42 84.08 -93.34 -17.32
CA PRO A 42 83.79 -94.41 -16.34
C PRO A 42 84.64 -94.43 -15.03
N GLY A 43 84.26 -95.31 -14.08
CA GLY A 43 85.14 -95.84 -13.03
C GLY A 43 84.43 -96.20 -11.71
N GLY A 44 84.48 -97.42 -11.15
CA GLY A 44 84.93 -98.70 -11.72
C GLY A 44 85.46 -99.70 -10.68
N ARG A 45 84.70 -100.75 -10.32
CA ARG A 45 85.15 -102.03 -9.69
C ARG A 45 84.00 -103.08 -9.71
N VAL A 46 84.31 -104.37 -9.91
CA VAL A 46 83.36 -105.48 -10.22
C VAL A 46 83.89 -106.84 -9.73
N LEU A 47 82.99 -107.78 -9.35
CA LEU A 47 83.06 -109.28 -9.26
C LEU A 47 82.00 -109.74 -8.22
N LYS A 48 81.09 -110.72 -8.34
CA LYS A 48 80.57 -111.65 -9.39
C LYS A 48 81.38 -112.88 -9.84
N ILE A 49 81.02 -114.07 -9.32
CA ILE A 49 81.04 -115.48 -9.85
C ILE A 49 80.33 -116.32 -8.74
N VAL A 50 79.26 -117.15 -8.87
CA VAL A 50 78.79 -118.19 -9.84
C VAL A 50 79.58 -119.52 -9.64
N THR A 51 79.09 -120.79 -9.64
CA THR A 51 78.05 -121.52 -10.41
C THR A 51 77.38 -122.67 -9.58
N GLU A 52 76.72 -123.66 -10.22
CA GLU A 52 75.69 -124.59 -9.71
C GLU A 52 76.14 -126.08 -9.57
N MET A 53 75.14 -127.00 -9.48
CA MET A 53 75.13 -128.49 -9.53
C MET A 53 75.14 -129.22 -8.17
N GLY A 54 74.44 -130.35 -7.97
CA GLY A 54 73.56 -131.14 -8.86
C GLY A 54 72.70 -132.17 -8.09
N SER A 55 71.91 -133.02 -8.79
CA SER A 55 70.89 -133.93 -8.21
C SER A 55 71.23 -135.42 -8.36
N SER A 56 70.79 -136.29 -7.42
CA SER A 56 70.08 -137.58 -7.69
C SER A 56 69.92 -138.49 -6.45
N THR A 57 69.24 -139.64 -6.62
CA THR A 57 68.62 -140.52 -5.60
C THR A 57 69.07 -141.98 -5.68
N VAL A 58 68.89 -142.78 -4.60
CA VAL A 58 68.73 -144.26 -4.67
C VAL A 58 68.06 -144.82 -3.39
N SER A 59 67.54 -146.07 -3.42
CA SER A 59 66.69 -146.68 -2.38
C SER A 59 66.95 -148.18 -2.13
N GLY A 60 66.65 -148.68 -0.91
CA GLY A 60 66.48 -150.11 -0.57
C GLY A 60 67.74 -150.87 -0.08
N ILE A 61 67.68 -152.07 0.56
CA ILE A 61 66.55 -152.96 0.94
C ILE A 61 66.86 -153.69 2.29
N SER A 62 65.78 -154.07 3.01
CA SER A 62 65.50 -155.03 4.14
C SER A 62 66.52 -156.17 4.50
N PRO A 63 66.36 -156.99 5.59
CA PRO A 63 65.18 -157.24 6.47
C PRO A 63 65.50 -157.33 8.00
N SER A 64 64.86 -158.24 8.78
CA SER A 64 63.76 -157.92 9.73
C SER A 64 63.47 -159.07 10.74
N PHE A 65 63.06 -158.81 12.01
CA PHE A 65 62.49 -159.85 12.91
C PHE A 65 61.49 -159.31 13.99
N SER A 66 60.53 -160.17 14.37
CA SER A 66 59.57 -160.17 15.51
C SER A 66 58.97 -158.87 16.14
N ALA A 67 57.77 -158.53 15.68
CA ALA A 67 56.52 -158.81 16.43
C ALA A 67 56.35 -158.36 17.91
N ASN A 68 56.56 -157.07 18.23
CA ASN A 68 55.96 -156.45 19.44
C ASN A 68 55.42 -155.02 19.23
N ALA A 69 55.28 -154.58 17.97
CA ALA A 69 55.09 -153.17 17.59
C ALA A 69 53.63 -152.70 17.38
N ALA A 70 52.63 -153.58 17.54
CA ALA A 70 51.25 -153.31 17.08
C ALA A 70 50.48 -152.26 17.91
N GLN A 71 50.79 -152.08 19.21
CA GLN A 71 50.03 -151.20 20.10
C GLN A 71 50.60 -149.77 20.25
N SER A 72 51.86 -149.53 19.88
CA SER A 72 52.46 -148.18 19.94
C SER A 72 52.15 -147.31 18.72
N PHE A 73 51.92 -147.93 17.55
CA PHE A 73 51.79 -147.20 16.28
C PHE A 73 50.52 -146.33 16.19
N LEU A 74 49.38 -146.83 16.67
CA LEU A 74 48.11 -146.08 16.65
C LEU A 74 48.20 -144.81 17.51
N ALA A 75 48.82 -144.89 18.69
CA ALA A 75 49.04 -143.74 19.57
C ALA A 75 49.97 -142.68 18.95
N ALA A 76 50.92 -143.07 18.12
CA ALA A 76 51.78 -142.14 17.38
C ALA A 76 50.98 -141.38 16.31
N THR A 77 50.20 -142.08 15.47
CA THR A 77 49.42 -141.45 14.39
C THR A 77 48.36 -140.46 14.88
N GLU A 78 47.74 -140.71 16.05
CA GLU A 78 46.76 -139.78 16.62
C GLU A 78 47.39 -138.56 17.32
N LYS A 79 48.68 -138.64 17.69
CA LYS A 79 49.47 -137.51 18.18
C LYS A 79 49.89 -136.59 17.03
N GLU A 80 50.43 -137.17 15.97
CA GLU A 80 50.86 -136.45 14.75
C GLU A 80 49.71 -135.65 14.13
N LYS A 81 48.50 -136.23 14.07
CA LYS A 81 47.30 -135.52 13.59
C LYS A 81 46.93 -134.30 14.45
N ARG A 82 47.07 -134.37 15.77
CA ARG A 82 46.83 -133.21 16.67
C ARG A 82 47.91 -132.14 16.52
N GLU A 83 49.16 -132.53 16.33
CA GLU A 83 50.27 -131.59 16.08
C GLU A 83 50.07 -130.84 14.75
N MET A 84 49.62 -131.55 13.70
CA MET A 84 49.24 -130.91 12.42
C MET A 84 48.03 -129.97 12.55
N GLN A 85 47.00 -130.32 13.33
CA GLN A 85 45.88 -129.38 13.58
C GLN A 85 46.36 -128.13 14.34
N ASN A 86 47.13 -128.29 15.42
CA ASN A 86 47.66 -127.17 16.21
C ASN A 86 48.56 -126.25 15.36
N LEU A 87 49.39 -126.81 14.46
CA LEU A 87 50.17 -126.02 13.51
C LEU A 87 49.28 -125.23 12.54
N ASN A 88 48.18 -125.83 12.07
CA ASN A 88 47.25 -125.20 11.12
C ASN A 88 46.38 -124.12 11.81
N ASP A 89 45.92 -124.35 13.04
CA ASP A 89 45.24 -123.35 13.86
C ASP A 89 46.16 -122.16 14.15
N ARG A 90 47.44 -122.42 14.43
CA ARG A 90 48.46 -121.38 14.63
C ARG A 90 48.75 -120.62 13.34
N LEU A 91 48.76 -121.27 12.18
CA LEU A 91 48.82 -120.63 10.87
C LEU A 91 47.58 -119.77 10.59
N SER A 92 46.36 -120.24 10.88
CA SER A 92 45.15 -119.43 10.72
C SER A 92 45.17 -118.19 11.62
N ASN A 93 45.55 -118.33 12.89
CA ASN A 93 45.73 -117.19 13.80
C ASN A 93 46.78 -116.19 13.29
N TYR A 94 47.87 -116.66 12.67
CA TYR A 94 48.85 -115.78 12.02
C TYR A 94 48.27 -115.10 10.76
N ILE A 95 47.57 -115.85 9.91
CA ILE A 95 46.94 -115.35 8.68
C ILE A 95 45.88 -114.30 9.00
N ASP A 96 45.03 -114.53 10.00
CA ASP A 96 43.98 -113.59 10.39
C ASP A 96 44.54 -112.36 11.12
N ARG A 97 45.66 -112.51 11.86
CA ARG A 97 46.43 -111.38 12.38
C ARG A 97 47.13 -110.58 11.25
N VAL A 98 47.62 -111.24 10.21
CA VAL A 98 48.18 -110.58 9.01
C VAL A 98 47.08 -109.86 8.23
N LYS A 99 45.92 -110.47 7.97
CA LYS A 99 44.76 -109.78 7.38
C LYS A 99 44.30 -108.58 8.21
N GLY A 100 44.29 -108.72 9.54
CA GLY A 100 43.99 -107.63 10.46
C GLY A 100 44.98 -106.47 10.35
N LEU A 101 46.28 -106.77 10.31
CA LEU A 101 47.34 -105.79 10.11
C LEU A 101 47.32 -105.19 8.70
N GLU A 102 47.02 -105.95 7.65
CA GLU A 102 46.84 -105.45 6.28
C GLU A 102 45.62 -104.53 6.16
N SER A 103 44.53 -104.84 6.86
CA SER A 103 43.33 -104.01 6.91
C SER A 103 43.60 -102.70 7.66
N GLN A 104 44.29 -102.78 8.81
CA GLN A 104 44.76 -101.61 9.54
C GLN A 104 45.76 -100.78 8.71
N ASN A 105 46.69 -101.41 7.99
CA ASN A 105 47.68 -100.71 7.17
C ASN A 105 47.01 -100.07 5.93
N ARG A 106 46.05 -100.75 5.28
CA ARG A 106 45.21 -100.15 4.22
C ARG A 106 44.43 -98.95 4.75
N LYS A 107 43.86 -99.03 5.96
CA LYS A 107 43.19 -97.89 6.58
C LYS A 107 44.17 -96.75 6.88
N LEU A 108 45.31 -97.03 7.49
CA LEU A 108 46.34 -96.02 7.81
C LEU A 108 46.91 -95.36 6.55
N VAL A 109 47.06 -96.10 5.44
CA VAL A 109 47.43 -95.53 4.13
C VAL A 109 46.33 -94.61 3.61
N GLY A 110 45.05 -95.00 3.71
CA GLY A 110 43.92 -94.14 3.36
C GLY A 110 43.84 -92.88 4.23
N ASP A 111 43.93 -93.03 5.56
CA ASP A 111 43.94 -91.93 6.53
C ASP A 111 45.13 -90.97 6.27
N LEU A 112 46.31 -91.51 5.88
CA LEU A 112 47.49 -90.71 5.48
C LEU A 112 47.31 -90.02 4.13
N GLU A 113 46.66 -90.64 3.15
CA GLU A 113 46.39 -90.04 1.84
C GLU A 113 45.33 -88.94 1.95
N ASP A 114 44.32 -89.12 2.79
CA ASP A 114 43.30 -88.12 3.11
C ASP A 114 43.91 -86.94 3.89
N LEU A 115 44.76 -87.20 4.89
CA LEU A 115 45.53 -86.17 5.59
C LEU A 115 46.47 -85.42 4.64
N ARG A 116 47.18 -86.12 3.75
CA ARG A 116 48.06 -85.49 2.74
C ARG A 116 47.28 -84.71 1.68
N SER A 117 46.04 -85.11 1.38
CA SER A 117 45.13 -84.42 0.48
C SER A 117 44.55 -83.15 1.12
N ARG A 118 44.32 -83.13 2.44
CA ARG A 118 43.86 -81.95 3.21
C ARG A 118 44.99 -81.01 3.60
N TRP A 119 46.21 -81.54 3.79
CA TRP A 119 47.38 -80.76 4.20
C TRP A 119 47.64 -79.58 3.23
N GLY A 120 47.46 -78.37 3.74
CA GLY A 120 47.60 -77.13 2.96
C GLY A 120 46.32 -76.67 2.23
N LYS A 121 45.30 -77.51 2.04
CA LYS A 121 43.99 -77.06 1.53
C LYS A 121 43.26 -76.24 2.58
N ASP A 122 43.01 -76.82 3.76
CA ASP A 122 42.38 -76.14 4.88
C ASP A 122 43.14 -74.83 5.24
N THR A 123 44.46 -74.83 5.08
CA THR A 123 45.33 -73.65 5.27
C THR A 123 45.19 -72.62 4.15
N SER A 124 45.00 -73.02 2.89
CA SER A 124 44.70 -72.10 1.79
C SER A 124 43.30 -71.52 1.96
N ASP A 125 42.28 -72.36 2.20
CA ASP A 125 40.89 -71.94 2.37
C ASP A 125 40.74 -70.89 3.50
N ILE A 126 41.48 -71.03 4.60
CA ILE A 126 41.54 -70.04 5.69
C ILE A 126 42.30 -68.79 5.25
N LYS A 127 43.46 -68.93 4.61
CA LYS A 127 44.27 -67.81 4.11
C LYS A 127 43.52 -66.98 3.08
N ASP A 128 42.79 -67.62 2.17
CA ASP A 128 42.15 -66.99 1.03
C ASP A 128 40.85 -66.29 1.47
N LYS A 129 40.12 -66.83 2.46
CA LYS A 129 39.08 -66.09 3.20
C LYS A 129 39.63 -64.85 3.89
N TYR A 130 40.70 -64.97 4.68
CA TYR A 130 41.32 -63.80 5.32
C TYR A 130 41.91 -62.80 4.30
N ALA A 131 42.32 -63.24 3.12
CA ALA A 131 42.74 -62.35 2.04
C ALA A 131 41.56 -61.62 1.39
N GLU A 132 40.40 -62.27 1.25
CA GLU A 132 39.15 -61.66 0.83
C GLU A 132 38.64 -60.64 1.87
N ASP A 133 38.60 -61.01 3.15
CA ASP A 133 38.24 -60.10 4.25
C ASP A 133 39.16 -58.88 4.29
N LEU A 134 40.48 -59.07 4.18
CA LEU A 134 41.46 -57.98 4.13
C LEU A 134 41.31 -57.10 2.87
N SER A 135 40.92 -57.69 1.74
CA SER A 135 40.64 -56.97 0.50
C SER A 135 39.38 -56.11 0.63
N ASN A 136 38.31 -56.68 1.20
CA ASN A 136 37.04 -55.99 1.42
C ASN A 136 37.18 -54.89 2.49
N ALA A 137 37.91 -55.14 3.57
CA ALA A 137 38.23 -54.13 4.59
C ALA A 137 39.10 -52.98 4.06
N ARG A 138 39.96 -53.24 3.05
CA ARG A 138 40.71 -52.16 2.35
C ARG A 138 39.78 -51.34 1.47
N ARG A 139 38.91 -51.98 0.68
CA ARG A 139 37.92 -51.29 -0.15
C ARG A 139 37.02 -50.37 0.68
N THR A 140 36.50 -50.84 1.82
CA THR A 140 35.67 -49.98 2.69
C THR A 140 36.46 -48.83 3.31
N ILE A 141 37.75 -49.01 3.65
CA ILE A 141 38.62 -47.90 4.07
C ILE A 141 38.84 -46.89 2.94
N ASP A 142 39.10 -47.34 1.71
CA ASP A 142 39.31 -46.48 0.55
C ASP A 142 38.03 -45.72 0.16
N ASP A 143 36.87 -46.38 0.19
CA ASP A 143 35.55 -45.78 -0.03
C ASP A 143 35.18 -44.77 1.07
N MET A 144 35.44 -45.10 2.35
CA MET A 144 35.24 -44.16 3.46
C MET A 144 36.19 -42.95 3.38
N ALA A 145 37.45 -43.16 2.97
CA ALA A 145 38.41 -42.07 2.76
C ALA A 145 37.95 -41.15 1.61
N ARG A 146 37.41 -41.71 0.52
CA ARG A 146 36.81 -40.96 -0.57
C ARG A 146 35.60 -40.15 -0.10
N GLN A 147 34.62 -40.79 0.56
CA GLN A 147 33.43 -40.11 1.11
C GLN A 147 33.82 -38.99 2.08
N LYS A 148 34.81 -39.24 2.96
CA LYS A 148 35.35 -38.21 3.85
C LYS A 148 35.91 -37.03 3.06
N SER A 149 36.76 -37.27 2.05
CA SER A 149 37.35 -36.19 1.25
C SER A 149 36.31 -35.37 0.47
N GLU A 150 35.22 -36.01 0.04
CA GLU A 150 34.10 -35.35 -0.61
C GLU A 150 33.33 -34.43 0.37
N ILE A 151 33.09 -34.90 1.59
CA ILE A 151 32.49 -34.11 2.67
C ILE A 151 33.41 -32.96 3.09
N GLU A 152 34.73 -33.17 3.18
CA GLU A 152 35.70 -32.10 3.50
C GLU A 152 35.70 -31.00 2.42
N VAL A 153 35.59 -31.35 1.14
CA VAL A 153 35.42 -30.38 0.04
C VAL A 153 34.06 -29.66 0.10
N GLN A 154 32.98 -30.35 0.47
CA GLN A 154 31.67 -29.71 0.68
C GLN A 154 31.70 -28.73 1.85
N ILE A 155 32.36 -29.08 2.96
CA ILE A 155 32.55 -28.20 4.13
C ILE A 155 33.34 -26.95 3.74
N SER A 156 34.44 -27.09 2.98
CA SER A 156 35.22 -25.94 2.49
C SER A 156 34.36 -24.98 1.68
N ARG A 157 33.59 -25.49 0.70
CA ARG A 157 32.70 -24.66 -0.13
C ARG A 157 31.65 -23.94 0.70
N LEU A 158 31.02 -24.62 1.65
CA LEU A 158 30.03 -24.01 2.54
C LEU A 158 30.65 -22.97 3.50
N GLN A 159 31.93 -23.12 3.87
CA GLN A 159 32.66 -22.10 4.62
C GLN A 159 32.96 -20.86 3.77
N ASP A 160 33.36 -21.05 2.51
CA ASP A 160 33.57 -19.96 1.54
C ASP A 160 32.24 -19.21 1.26
N ASP A 161 31.14 -19.94 1.02
CA ASP A 161 29.78 -19.38 0.87
C ASP A 161 29.39 -18.56 2.11
N ILE A 162 29.57 -19.10 3.32
CA ILE A 162 29.26 -18.39 4.58
C ILE A 162 30.12 -17.13 4.74
N ALA A 163 31.38 -17.15 4.32
CA ALA A 163 32.25 -15.98 4.35
C ALA A 163 31.77 -14.90 3.36
N GLU A 164 31.33 -15.28 2.15
CA GLU A 164 30.78 -14.34 1.18
C GLU A 164 29.43 -13.76 1.66
N TYR A 165 28.51 -14.58 2.17
CA TYR A 165 27.23 -14.10 2.69
C TYR A 165 27.41 -13.16 3.89
N ARG A 166 28.38 -13.41 4.78
CA ARG A 166 28.75 -12.49 5.87
C ARG A 166 29.24 -11.15 5.33
N ARG A 167 30.18 -11.16 4.38
CA ARG A 167 30.67 -9.92 3.76
C ARG A 167 29.54 -9.13 3.08
N ARG A 168 28.70 -9.79 2.28
CA ARG A 168 27.53 -9.18 1.63
C ARG A 168 26.56 -8.59 2.66
N TYR A 169 26.37 -9.24 3.81
CA TYR A 169 25.57 -8.72 4.92
C TYR A 169 26.20 -7.48 5.56
N ASP A 170 27.50 -7.51 5.89
CA ASP A 170 28.19 -6.38 6.52
C ASP A 170 28.23 -5.14 5.62
N ASP A 171 28.48 -5.32 4.31
CA ASP A 171 28.44 -4.23 3.33
C ASP A 171 27.00 -3.68 3.15
N ALA A 172 25.97 -4.52 3.23
CA ALA A 172 24.56 -4.07 3.24
C ALA A 172 24.17 -3.35 4.55
N VAL A 173 24.73 -3.76 5.70
CA VAL A 173 24.53 -3.09 6.99
C VAL A 173 25.19 -1.70 6.99
N ARG A 174 26.38 -1.56 6.41
CA ARG A 174 27.07 -0.27 6.20
C ARG A 174 26.25 0.67 5.33
N LEU A 175 25.87 0.24 4.12
CA LEU A 175 25.07 1.04 3.20
C LEU A 175 23.72 1.48 3.82
N ARG A 176 23.10 0.61 4.62
CA ARG A 176 21.89 0.94 5.40
C ARG A 176 22.16 1.94 6.53
N GLN A 177 23.35 1.98 7.11
CA GLN A 177 23.72 2.97 8.12
C GLN A 177 24.01 4.32 7.46
N ASP A 178 24.82 4.37 6.40
CA ASP A 178 25.11 5.57 5.63
C ASP A 178 23.80 6.23 5.13
N GLY A 179 22.85 5.43 4.65
CA GLY A 179 21.52 5.90 4.25
C GLY A 179 20.68 6.47 5.40
N LYS A 180 20.79 5.97 6.63
CA LYS A 180 20.12 6.59 7.80
C LYS A 180 20.74 7.94 8.14
N ASP A 181 22.07 8.04 8.06
CA ASP A 181 22.80 9.23 8.47
C ASP A 181 22.61 10.36 7.42
N GLN A 182 22.51 10.00 6.14
CA GLN A 182 22.00 10.89 5.09
C GLN A 182 20.54 11.32 5.36
N ILE A 183 19.65 10.41 5.74
CA ILE A 183 18.26 10.74 6.12
C ILE A 183 18.20 11.66 7.35
N ALA A 184 19.10 11.49 8.32
CA ALA A 184 19.20 12.37 9.49
C ALA A 184 19.69 13.78 9.10
N SER A 185 20.71 13.87 8.25
CA SER A 185 21.18 15.15 7.69
C SER A 185 20.08 15.87 6.90
N LEU A 186 19.37 15.16 6.03
CA LEU A 186 18.23 15.70 5.27
C LEU A 186 17.10 16.19 6.18
N ARG A 187 16.77 15.45 7.25
CA ARG A 187 15.77 15.89 8.25
C ARG A 187 16.17 17.16 8.96
N ASN A 188 17.44 17.29 9.35
CA ASN A 188 17.94 18.50 10.01
C ASN A 188 17.83 19.73 9.07
N MET A 189 18.27 19.59 7.81
CA MET A 189 18.13 20.66 6.81
C MET A 189 16.67 21.04 6.54
N ILE A 190 15.74 20.07 6.56
CA ILE A 190 14.29 20.34 6.47
C ILE A 190 13.80 21.11 7.71
N THR A 191 14.21 20.74 8.92
CA THR A 191 13.81 21.48 10.13
C THR A 191 14.39 22.89 10.16
N ASP A 192 15.63 23.09 9.71
CA ASP A 192 16.26 24.41 9.64
C ASP A 192 15.51 25.31 8.65
N ALA A 193 15.26 24.83 7.42
CA ALA A 193 14.47 25.54 6.42
C ALA A 193 13.03 25.82 6.90
N GLU A 194 12.41 24.90 7.65
CA GLU A 194 11.11 25.14 8.29
C GLU A 194 11.17 26.29 9.31
N THR A 195 12.23 26.41 10.11
CA THR A 195 12.38 27.55 11.04
C THR A 195 12.61 28.87 10.31
N GLU A 196 13.38 28.86 9.22
CA GLU A 196 13.59 30.04 8.38
C GLU A 196 12.27 30.49 7.73
N ILE A 197 11.50 29.57 7.15
CA ILE A 197 10.18 29.87 6.58
C ILE A 197 9.22 30.44 7.64
N LYS A 198 9.25 29.93 8.88
CA LYS A 198 8.45 30.46 10.00
C LYS A 198 8.88 31.90 10.36
N LEU A 199 10.18 32.17 10.41
CA LEU A 199 10.74 33.51 10.68
C LEU A 199 10.43 34.51 9.55
N LEU A 200 10.62 34.11 8.28
CA LEU A 200 10.33 34.94 7.11
C LEU A 200 8.84 35.29 7.02
N ARG A 201 7.94 34.32 7.29
CA ARG A 201 6.49 34.57 7.37
C ARG A 201 6.12 35.52 8.51
N GLN A 202 6.84 35.50 9.63
CA GLN A 202 6.66 36.48 10.71
C GLN A 202 7.14 37.88 10.28
N ARG A 203 8.34 38.01 9.71
CA ARG A 203 8.84 39.29 9.18
C ARG A 203 7.91 39.90 8.14
N PHE A 204 7.40 39.08 7.22
CA PHE A 204 6.45 39.52 6.20
C PHE A 204 5.15 40.08 6.80
N ARG A 205 4.59 39.43 7.82
CA ARG A 205 3.42 39.95 8.55
C ARG A 205 3.70 41.29 9.20
N ASN A 206 4.81 41.42 9.94
CA ASN A 206 5.19 42.68 10.59
C ASN A 206 5.28 43.84 9.58
N VAL A 207 5.97 43.63 8.44
CA VAL A 207 6.09 44.64 7.37
C VAL A 207 4.75 44.93 6.69
N SER A 208 3.88 43.93 6.54
CA SER A 208 2.52 44.10 6.02
C SER A 208 1.63 44.92 6.97
N ASP A 209 1.78 44.72 8.28
CA ASP A 209 1.07 45.48 9.31
C ASP A 209 1.57 46.93 9.40
N GLU A 210 2.88 47.14 9.27
CA GLU A 210 3.49 48.47 9.14
C GLU A 210 3.00 49.20 7.88
N MET A 211 3.00 48.53 6.72
CA MET A 211 2.45 49.08 5.47
C MET A 211 0.95 49.42 5.60
N SER A 212 0.16 48.58 6.29
CA SER A 212 -1.25 48.86 6.58
C SER A 212 -1.45 50.09 7.47
N ARG A 213 -0.55 50.33 8.44
CA ARG A 213 -0.56 51.54 9.28
C ARG A 213 -0.23 52.77 8.44
N TYR A 214 0.90 52.77 7.72
CA TYR A 214 1.30 53.89 6.86
C TYR A 214 0.26 54.22 5.80
N SER A 215 -0.41 53.22 5.21
CA SER A 215 -1.52 53.44 4.26
C SER A 215 -2.72 54.14 4.91
N LYS A 216 -3.05 53.84 6.17
CA LYS A 216 -4.15 54.48 6.91
C LYS A 216 -3.79 55.89 7.38
N ASP A 217 -2.55 56.10 7.78
CA ASP A 217 -2.08 57.42 8.22
C ASP A 217 -1.92 58.38 7.03
N ASN A 218 -1.43 57.90 5.89
CA ASN A 218 -1.44 58.65 4.62
C ASN A 218 -2.86 59.05 4.19
N ALA A 219 -3.86 58.18 4.37
CA ALA A 219 -5.26 58.51 4.06
C ALA A 219 -5.77 59.67 4.94
N LYS A 220 -5.56 59.60 6.26
CA LYS A 220 -5.92 60.69 7.19
C LYS A 220 -5.27 62.02 6.81
N PHE A 221 -3.96 62.02 6.53
CA PHE A 221 -3.25 63.23 6.12
C PHE A 221 -3.77 63.79 4.78
N TRP A 222 -4.29 62.94 3.90
CA TRP A 222 -4.94 63.37 2.66
C TRP A 222 -6.31 64.01 2.93
N ASP A 223 -7.13 63.40 3.79
CA ASP A 223 -8.43 63.96 4.22
C ASP A 223 -8.26 65.30 4.96
N GLU A 224 -7.28 65.38 5.88
CA GLU A 224 -6.90 66.61 6.59
C GLU A 224 -6.43 67.71 5.60
N LEU A 225 -5.65 67.34 4.57
CA LEU A 225 -5.21 68.25 3.52
C LEU A 225 -6.36 68.74 2.64
N GLN A 226 -7.33 67.88 2.29
CA GLN A 226 -8.51 68.31 1.55
C GLN A 226 -9.42 69.20 2.40
N LYS A 227 -9.57 68.90 3.69
CA LYS A 227 -10.31 69.77 4.59
C LYS A 227 -9.64 71.15 4.71
N ALA A 228 -8.33 71.19 4.92
CA ALA A 228 -7.58 72.45 4.99
C ALA A 228 -7.65 73.27 3.68
N ARG A 229 -7.77 72.61 2.52
CA ARG A 229 -8.07 73.27 1.23
C ARG A 229 -9.48 73.86 1.22
N SER A 230 -10.49 73.07 1.56
CA SER A 230 -11.89 73.53 1.59
C SER A 230 -12.12 74.67 2.61
N ASP A 231 -11.46 74.60 3.76
CA ASP A 231 -11.50 75.64 4.80
C ASP A 231 -10.82 76.93 4.27
N LEU A 232 -9.69 76.83 3.55
CA LEU A 232 -9.01 77.96 2.89
C LEU A 232 -9.82 78.59 1.74
N ASP A 233 -10.47 77.76 0.92
CA ASP A 233 -11.33 78.22 -0.18
C ASP A 233 -12.56 78.94 0.37
N GLN A 234 -13.16 78.43 1.46
CA GLN A 234 -14.28 79.07 2.15
C GLN A 234 -13.90 80.41 2.79
N GLU A 235 -12.76 80.50 3.48
CA GLU A 235 -12.24 81.78 4.00
C GLU A 235 -11.89 82.76 2.86
N THR A 236 -11.43 82.25 1.71
CA THR A 236 -11.17 83.07 0.53
C THR A 236 -12.44 83.67 -0.05
N LEU A 237 -13.54 82.90 -0.11
CA LEU A 237 -14.87 83.38 -0.50
C LEU A 237 -15.39 84.41 0.51
N SER A 238 -15.39 84.09 1.81
CA SER A 238 -15.84 85.01 2.87
C SER A 238 -15.09 86.35 2.82
N ARG A 239 -13.76 86.32 2.58
CA ARG A 239 -12.96 87.54 2.43
C ARG A 239 -13.36 88.37 1.20
N ILE A 240 -13.71 87.72 0.09
CA ILE A 240 -14.22 88.38 -1.12
C ILE A 240 -15.60 89.00 -0.85
N ASP A 241 -16.49 88.31 -0.16
CA ASP A 241 -17.82 88.82 0.17
C ASP A 241 -17.76 90.05 1.10
N PHE A 242 -16.92 90.03 2.15
CA PHE A 242 -16.70 91.20 2.99
C PHE A 242 -16.01 92.36 2.24
N GLN A 243 -15.11 92.06 1.30
CA GLN A 243 -14.50 93.08 0.44
C GLN A 243 -15.55 93.72 -0.50
N ASN A 244 -16.44 92.92 -1.07
CA ASN A 244 -17.55 93.41 -1.90
C ASN A 244 -18.55 94.25 -1.09
N GLN A 245 -18.93 93.79 0.11
CA GLN A 245 -19.80 94.57 1.01
C GLN A 245 -19.18 95.90 1.40
N THR A 246 -17.87 95.93 1.67
CA THR A 246 -17.12 97.16 1.96
C THR A 246 -17.15 98.11 0.76
N GLN A 247 -16.97 97.61 -0.47
CA GLN A 247 -17.03 98.41 -1.69
C GLN A 247 -18.42 99.03 -1.88
N THR A 248 -19.50 98.25 -1.74
CA THR A 248 -20.88 98.75 -1.84
C THR A 248 -21.16 99.87 -0.84
N LEU A 249 -20.72 99.72 0.41
CA LEU A 249 -20.89 100.74 1.46
C LEU A 249 -20.08 102.02 1.19
N LEU A 250 -18.91 101.91 0.56
CA LEU A 250 -18.12 103.08 0.12
C LEU A 250 -18.82 103.83 -1.02
N GLU A 251 -19.41 103.11 -1.98
CA GLU A 251 -20.19 103.69 -3.08
C GLU A 251 -21.49 104.35 -2.59
N GLU A 252 -22.18 103.75 -1.61
CA GLU A 252 -23.36 104.31 -0.96
C GLU A 252 -23.01 105.59 -0.16
N LEU A 253 -21.92 105.58 0.61
CA LEU A 253 -21.44 106.76 1.33
C LEU A 253 -21.07 107.92 0.39
N GLU A 254 -20.43 107.63 -0.75
CA GLU A 254 -20.11 108.67 -1.74
C GLU A 254 -21.37 109.18 -2.45
N PHE A 255 -22.35 108.31 -2.74
CA PHE A 255 -23.65 108.73 -3.27
C PHE A 255 -24.40 109.64 -2.29
N LEU A 256 -24.55 109.23 -1.03
CA LEU A 256 -25.21 110.03 0.02
C LEU A 256 -24.53 111.39 0.19
N ARG A 257 -23.20 111.42 0.20
CA ARG A 257 -22.44 112.67 0.23
C ARG A 257 -22.74 113.56 -0.97
N ARG A 258 -22.75 113.01 -2.20
CA ARG A 258 -23.08 113.74 -3.43
C ARG A 258 -24.50 114.32 -3.42
N VAL A 259 -25.47 113.63 -2.80
CA VAL A 259 -26.84 114.14 -2.59
C VAL A 259 -26.85 115.29 -1.57
N HIS A 260 -26.23 115.11 -0.41
CA HIS A 260 -26.23 116.13 0.65
C HIS A 260 -25.48 117.41 0.23
N ASP A 261 -24.36 117.26 -0.48
CA ASP A 261 -23.62 118.36 -1.13
C ASP A 261 -24.48 119.10 -2.19
N GLN A 262 -25.58 118.53 -2.69
CA GLN A 262 -26.53 119.17 -3.61
C GLN A 262 -27.68 119.85 -2.85
N GLU A 263 -28.29 119.18 -1.87
CA GLU A 263 -29.34 119.74 -1.00
C GLU A 263 -28.90 121.06 -0.35
N VAL A 264 -27.65 121.10 0.15
CA VAL A 264 -27.06 122.30 0.77
C VAL A 264 -26.98 123.48 -0.22
N LYS A 265 -26.69 123.23 -1.51
CA LYS A 265 -26.64 124.29 -2.54
C LYS A 265 -28.02 124.85 -2.84
N GLU A 266 -29.04 123.98 -2.90
CA GLU A 266 -30.42 124.37 -3.19
C GLU A 266 -31.02 125.18 -2.04
N LEU A 267 -30.74 124.81 -0.78
CA LEU A 267 -31.10 125.59 0.40
C LEU A 267 -30.40 126.97 0.43
N GLN A 268 -29.11 127.03 0.06
CA GLN A 268 -28.38 128.31 -0.06
C GLN A 268 -28.97 129.22 -1.16
N ALA A 269 -29.39 128.64 -2.29
CA ALA A 269 -30.02 129.38 -3.37
C ALA A 269 -31.38 129.96 -2.94
N LEU A 270 -32.20 129.21 -2.20
CA LEU A 270 -33.49 129.67 -1.67
C LEU A 270 -33.35 130.85 -0.70
N LEU A 271 -32.37 130.79 0.21
CA LEU A 271 -32.14 131.85 1.21
C LEU A 271 -31.74 133.20 0.58
N SER A 272 -31.22 133.20 -0.64
CA SER A 272 -30.73 134.40 -1.33
C SER A 272 -31.83 135.25 -2.03
N ARG A 273 -33.12 134.92 -1.88
CA ARG A 273 -34.21 135.46 -2.72
C ARG A 273 -35.36 136.13 -1.95
N GLU A 274 -35.08 137.24 -1.26
CA GLU A 274 -36.08 138.05 -0.53
C GLU A 274 -36.05 139.55 -0.93
N PRO A 275 -37.20 140.17 -1.27
CA PRO A 275 -37.31 141.61 -1.53
C PRO A 275 -38.25 142.35 -0.54
N THR A 276 -37.92 143.60 -0.20
CA THR A 276 -38.64 144.41 0.80
C THR A 276 -39.69 145.38 0.23
N ASP A 277 -40.97 145.14 0.50
CA ASP A 277 -41.92 146.20 0.90
C ASP A 277 -42.96 145.59 1.84
N THR A 278 -42.83 145.87 3.14
CA THR A 278 -43.61 145.17 4.16
C THR A 278 -45.03 145.72 4.33
N ARG A 279 -45.46 146.79 3.64
CA ARG A 279 -46.78 147.40 3.94
C ARG A 279 -47.96 146.79 3.19
N GLU A 280 -47.79 146.41 1.92
CA GLU A 280 -48.76 145.52 1.27
C GLU A 280 -48.60 144.08 1.76
N PHE A 281 -47.38 143.65 2.11
CA PHE A 281 -47.14 142.40 2.83
C PHE A 281 -47.99 142.34 4.10
N PHE A 282 -47.88 143.26 5.07
CA PHE A 282 -48.69 143.19 6.30
C PHE A 282 -50.21 143.24 6.08
N LYS A 283 -50.68 143.86 4.99
CA LYS A 283 -52.11 143.87 4.66
C LYS A 283 -52.57 142.56 4.01
N ASN A 284 -51.75 141.97 3.15
CA ASN A 284 -51.96 140.63 2.62
C ASN A 284 -51.78 139.57 3.72
N GLU A 285 -50.72 139.62 4.52
CA GLU A 285 -50.46 138.78 5.70
C GLU A 285 -51.61 138.82 6.71
N LEU A 286 -52.23 139.97 6.99
CA LEU A 286 -53.37 139.98 7.92
C LEU A 286 -54.63 139.40 7.26
N ALA A 287 -54.79 139.54 5.94
CA ALA A 287 -55.85 138.86 5.17
C ALA A 287 -55.57 137.36 4.95
N LEU A 288 -54.30 136.97 4.84
CA LEU A 288 -53.77 135.61 4.74
C LEU A 288 -53.89 134.95 6.10
N ALA A 289 -53.31 135.47 7.17
CA ALA A 289 -53.54 135.01 8.54
C ALA A 289 -55.03 134.91 8.92
N VAL A 290 -55.92 135.80 8.47
CA VAL A 290 -57.37 135.60 8.67
C VAL A 290 -57.93 134.47 7.79
N ARG A 291 -57.46 134.36 6.53
CA ARG A 291 -57.77 133.22 5.64
C ARG A 291 -57.13 131.92 6.12
N ASP A 292 -56.05 131.96 6.87
CA ASP A 292 -55.18 130.85 7.24
C ASP A 292 -55.46 130.39 8.65
N ILE A 293 -55.95 131.25 9.55
CA ILE A 293 -56.76 130.86 10.71
C ILE A 293 -58.05 130.18 10.23
N ARG A 294 -58.67 130.67 9.15
CA ARG A 294 -59.87 130.03 8.59
C ARG A 294 -59.54 128.72 7.88
N ASN A 295 -58.44 128.66 7.11
CA ASN A 295 -57.92 127.42 6.54
C ASN A 295 -57.43 126.50 7.66
N GLU A 296 -56.91 126.98 8.79
CA GLU A 296 -56.56 126.16 9.95
C GLU A 296 -57.81 125.62 10.62
N TYR A 297 -58.90 126.39 10.76
CA TYR A 297 -60.16 125.84 11.25
C TYR A 297 -60.78 124.83 10.26
N ASP A 298 -60.70 125.09 8.95
CA ASP A 298 -61.15 124.15 7.92
C ASP A 298 -60.21 122.92 7.81
N ILE A 299 -58.90 123.08 8.02
CA ILE A 299 -57.90 122.01 8.10
C ILE A 299 -58.05 121.25 9.41
N ILE A 300 -58.35 121.87 10.54
CA ILE A 300 -58.62 121.20 11.82
C ILE A 300 -59.98 120.49 11.75
N ALA A 301 -60.97 121.02 11.04
CA ALA A 301 -62.22 120.31 10.76
C ALA A 301 -61.99 119.11 9.81
N GLN A 302 -61.21 119.31 8.75
CA GLN A 302 -60.80 118.26 7.81
C GLN A 302 -59.88 117.24 8.48
N GLN A 303 -59.03 117.65 9.43
CA GLN A 303 -58.10 116.82 10.20
C GLN A 303 -58.88 116.02 11.23
N ASN A 304 -59.77 116.62 12.01
CA ASN A 304 -60.71 115.88 12.88
C ASN A 304 -61.56 114.89 12.05
N LYS A 305 -61.90 115.24 10.80
CA LYS A 305 -62.58 114.32 9.88
C LYS A 305 -61.65 113.21 9.38
N THR A 306 -60.41 113.49 8.96
CA THR A 306 -59.44 112.47 8.54
C THR A 306 -58.88 111.67 9.71
N ASP A 307 -58.99 112.18 10.93
CA ASP A 307 -58.62 111.53 12.18
C ASP A 307 -59.77 110.65 12.65
N MET A 308 -61.03 111.06 12.50
CA MET A 308 -62.15 110.12 12.60
C MET A 308 -62.08 109.05 11.50
N GLU A 309 -61.85 109.41 10.23
CA GLU A 309 -61.72 108.44 9.15
C GLU A 309 -60.49 107.54 9.31
N SER A 310 -59.36 108.05 9.80
CA SER A 310 -58.14 107.26 10.04
C SER A 310 -58.20 106.47 11.34
N TRP A 311 -58.96 106.92 12.35
CA TRP A 311 -59.31 106.14 13.54
C TRP A 311 -60.30 105.03 13.20
N TYR A 312 -61.30 105.28 12.35
CA TYR A 312 -62.17 104.24 11.82
C TYR A 312 -61.39 103.27 10.91
N LYS A 313 -60.50 103.76 10.03
CA LYS A 313 -59.59 102.91 9.26
C LYS A 313 -58.64 102.13 10.17
N LEU A 314 -58.09 102.73 11.23
CA LEU A 314 -57.26 102.06 12.23
C LEU A 314 -58.05 101.00 12.99
N LYS A 315 -59.32 101.25 13.36
CA LYS A 315 -60.12 100.27 14.10
C LYS A 315 -60.60 99.12 13.22
N VAL A 316 -60.92 99.39 11.95
CA VAL A 316 -61.12 98.37 10.91
C VAL A 316 -59.81 97.60 10.67
N GLN A 317 -58.67 98.30 10.55
CA GLN A 317 -57.34 97.72 10.37
C GLN A 317 -56.87 96.97 11.61
N GLU A 318 -57.32 97.30 12.82
CA GLU A 318 -57.02 96.59 14.08
C GLU A 318 -57.81 95.28 14.14
N VAL A 319 -59.10 95.31 13.77
CA VAL A 319 -59.92 94.10 13.60
C VAL A 319 -59.35 93.21 12.48
N GLN A 320 -58.98 93.80 11.35
CA GLN A 320 -58.40 93.09 10.21
C GLN A 320 -56.97 92.62 10.52
N SER A 321 -56.20 93.35 11.35
CA SER A 321 -54.89 92.93 11.86
C SER A 321 -54.99 91.89 12.96
N ALA A 322 -56.09 91.80 13.72
CA ALA A 322 -56.32 90.65 14.59
C ALA A 322 -56.41 89.36 13.75
N THR A 323 -57.15 89.41 12.64
CA THR A 323 -57.18 88.33 11.64
C THR A 323 -55.81 88.12 10.97
N SER A 324 -55.10 89.18 10.54
CA SER A 324 -53.78 89.04 9.91
C SER A 324 -52.68 88.60 10.87
N ARG A 325 -52.77 88.89 12.18
CA ARG A 325 -51.81 88.46 13.21
C ARG A 325 -51.96 86.97 13.49
N GLN A 326 -53.20 86.47 13.53
CA GLN A 326 -53.49 85.03 13.52
C GLN A 326 -53.00 84.36 12.21
N GLY A 327 -53.07 85.08 11.08
CA GLY A 327 -52.47 84.68 9.81
C GLY A 327 -50.93 84.64 9.81
N MET A 328 -50.26 85.62 10.44
CA MET A 328 -48.80 85.65 10.58
C MET A 328 -48.31 84.54 11.51
N GLU A 329 -49.01 84.29 12.62
CA GLU A 329 -48.67 83.20 13.54
C GLU A 329 -48.88 81.82 12.88
N SER A 330 -49.95 81.68 12.08
CA SER A 330 -50.14 80.50 11.23
C SER A 330 -49.05 80.35 10.16
N ASN A 331 -48.62 81.44 9.51
CA ASN A 331 -47.50 81.41 8.56
C ASN A 331 -46.17 81.10 9.23
N TYR A 332 -45.89 81.66 10.41
CA TYR A 332 -44.68 81.35 11.19
C TYR A 332 -44.64 79.85 11.53
N GLN A 333 -45.73 79.29 12.06
CA GLN A 333 -45.81 77.85 12.31
C GLN A 333 -45.70 77.03 11.02
N ARG A 334 -46.23 77.51 9.90
CA ARG A 334 -46.13 76.86 8.58
C ARG A 334 -44.70 76.89 8.02
N GLU A 335 -43.94 77.95 8.27
CA GLU A 335 -42.53 78.07 7.91
C GLU A 335 -41.61 77.29 8.87
N GLU A 336 -41.95 77.19 10.16
CA GLU A 336 -41.28 76.31 11.11
C GLU A 336 -41.47 74.84 10.71
N VAL A 337 -42.71 74.44 10.39
CA VAL A 337 -43.04 73.12 9.84
C VAL A 337 -42.40 72.90 8.47
N LYS A 338 -42.24 73.94 7.64
CA LYS A 338 -41.49 73.85 6.38
C LYS A 338 -40.01 73.60 6.67
N ARG A 339 -39.35 74.40 7.50
CA ARG A 339 -37.92 74.20 7.89
C ARG A 339 -37.68 72.83 8.51
N MET A 340 -38.58 72.33 9.35
CA MET A 340 -38.50 70.97 9.91
C MET A 340 -38.72 69.88 8.86
N ARG A 341 -39.59 70.10 7.87
CA ARG A 341 -39.80 69.18 6.74
C ARG A 341 -38.63 69.17 5.78
N ASP A 342 -38.09 70.34 5.46
CA ASP A 342 -36.92 70.52 4.60
C ASP A 342 -35.69 69.89 5.29
N HIS A 343 -35.50 70.07 6.60
CA HIS A 343 -34.44 69.38 7.36
C HIS A 343 -34.64 67.86 7.44
N MET A 344 -35.88 67.36 7.56
CA MET A 344 -36.16 65.92 7.42
C MET A 344 -35.91 65.39 6.00
N GLN A 345 -36.13 66.21 4.97
CA GLN A 345 -35.82 65.88 3.58
C GLN A 345 -34.30 65.78 3.39
N ASP A 346 -33.54 66.71 3.99
CA ASP A 346 -32.08 66.78 4.01
C ASP A 346 -31.45 65.58 4.73
N LEU A 347 -32.00 65.21 5.90
CA LEU A 347 -31.59 64.02 6.66
C LEU A 347 -31.94 62.71 5.93
N ARG A 348 -33.05 62.67 5.18
CA ARG A 348 -33.39 61.55 4.30
C ARG A 348 -32.48 61.46 3.08
N GLY A 349 -32.07 62.59 2.50
CA GLY A 349 -31.07 62.65 1.45
C GLY A 349 -29.73 62.10 1.94
N LYS A 350 -29.26 62.58 3.09
CA LYS A 350 -28.02 62.10 3.74
C LYS A 350 -28.08 60.62 4.12
N LEU A 351 -29.24 60.09 4.52
CA LEU A 351 -29.45 58.64 4.70
C LEU A 351 -29.33 57.91 3.37
N ALA A 352 -30.03 58.34 2.31
CA ALA A 352 -29.97 57.72 0.99
C ALA A 352 -28.56 57.78 0.36
N ASP A 353 -27.80 58.85 0.59
CA ASP A 353 -26.41 58.98 0.16
C ASP A 353 -25.48 58.01 0.92
N LEU A 354 -25.70 57.82 2.23
CA LEU A 354 -24.93 56.88 3.05
C LEU A 354 -25.28 55.43 2.72
N GLU A 355 -26.57 55.12 2.53
CA GLU A 355 -27.06 53.82 2.07
C GLU A 355 -26.54 53.52 0.66
N GLY A 356 -26.54 54.50 -0.24
CA GLY A 356 -25.98 54.40 -1.59
C GLY A 356 -24.46 54.13 -1.59
N LYS A 357 -23.70 54.85 -0.76
CA LYS A 357 -22.26 54.61 -0.57
C LYS A 357 -21.98 53.22 0.00
N ALA A 358 -22.69 52.82 1.06
CA ALA A 358 -22.52 51.49 1.64
C ALA A 358 -22.89 50.38 0.64
N CYS A 359 -23.94 50.58 -0.16
CA CYS A 359 -24.33 49.65 -1.23
C CYS A 359 -23.27 49.57 -2.33
N SER A 360 -22.65 50.71 -2.71
CA SER A 360 -21.53 50.74 -3.66
C SER A 360 -20.30 50.01 -3.13
N GLU A 361 -19.89 50.27 -1.88
CA GLU A 361 -18.78 49.56 -1.24
C GLU A 361 -19.06 48.05 -1.12
N ILE A 362 -20.29 47.65 -0.77
CA ILE A 362 -20.71 46.24 -0.72
C ILE A 362 -20.66 45.60 -2.11
N PHE A 363 -21.07 46.32 -3.16
CA PHE A 363 -21.04 45.83 -4.54
C PHE A 363 -19.61 45.70 -5.08
N GLU A 364 -18.73 46.67 -4.83
CA GLU A 364 -17.32 46.61 -5.25
C GLU A 364 -16.54 45.53 -4.50
N ASN A 365 -16.67 45.47 -3.16
CA ASN A 365 -16.04 44.41 -2.36
C ASN A 365 -16.59 43.03 -2.71
N GLY A 366 -17.91 42.91 -2.95
CA GLY A 366 -18.54 41.67 -3.42
C GLY A 366 -18.01 41.23 -4.79
N THR A 367 -17.87 42.16 -5.73
CA THR A 367 -17.31 41.90 -7.08
C THR A 367 -15.84 41.50 -7.01
N HIS A 368 -15.04 42.14 -6.15
CA HIS A 368 -13.64 41.80 -5.93
C HIS A 368 -13.48 40.41 -5.28
N LEU A 369 -14.29 40.11 -4.25
CA LEU A 369 -14.31 38.81 -3.58
C LEU A 369 -14.77 37.68 -4.51
N PHE A 370 -15.74 37.96 -5.38
CA PHE A 370 -16.22 37.02 -6.41
C PHE A 370 -15.14 36.73 -7.46
N ASN A 371 -14.48 37.75 -8.02
CA ASN A 371 -13.40 37.56 -8.98
C ASN A 371 -12.21 36.79 -8.38
N SER A 372 -11.85 37.09 -7.12
CA SER A 372 -10.79 36.36 -6.41
C SER A 372 -11.13 34.88 -6.22
N ASN A 373 -12.36 34.57 -5.77
CA ASN A 373 -12.83 33.18 -5.67
C ASN A 373 -12.93 32.50 -7.04
N CYS A 374 -13.35 33.21 -8.10
CA CYS A 374 -13.45 32.65 -9.45
C CYS A 374 -12.07 32.25 -9.98
N LEU A 375 -11.06 33.12 -9.86
CA LEU A 375 -9.67 32.81 -10.19
C LEU A 375 -9.13 31.62 -9.38
N GLN A 376 -9.43 31.56 -8.08
CA GLN A 376 -9.00 30.44 -7.23
C GLN A 376 -9.66 29.12 -7.64
N ASN A 377 -10.97 29.12 -7.93
CA ASN A 377 -11.68 27.93 -8.38
C ASN A 377 -11.18 27.45 -9.76
N VAL A 378 -10.95 28.35 -10.73
CA VAL A 378 -10.39 27.98 -12.04
C VAL A 378 -9.00 27.34 -11.92
N MET A 379 -8.15 27.81 -10.99
CA MET A 379 -6.86 27.17 -10.71
C MET A 379 -7.01 25.78 -10.09
N LEU A 380 -7.96 25.60 -9.16
CA LEU A 380 -8.26 24.30 -8.54
C LEU A 380 -8.88 23.31 -9.54
N GLU A 381 -9.81 23.76 -10.40
CA GLU A 381 -10.41 22.96 -11.46
C GLU A 381 -9.37 22.48 -12.47
N LYS A 382 -8.45 23.37 -12.90
CA LYS A 382 -7.32 22.96 -13.74
C LYS A 382 -6.46 21.92 -13.05
N GLN A 383 -6.11 22.11 -11.77
CA GLN A 383 -5.28 21.16 -11.03
C GLN A 383 -5.96 19.79 -10.87
N VAL A 384 -7.29 19.74 -10.72
CA VAL A 384 -8.08 18.50 -10.72
C VAL A 384 -8.08 17.84 -12.11
N GLN A 385 -8.23 18.61 -13.20
CA GLN A 385 -8.15 18.07 -14.56
C GLN A 385 -6.77 17.47 -14.88
N GLU A 386 -5.70 18.15 -14.48
CA GLU A 386 -4.31 17.73 -14.72
C GLU A 386 -3.97 16.45 -13.92
N LEU A 387 -4.43 16.35 -12.67
CA LEU A 387 -4.33 15.12 -11.86
C LEU A 387 -5.18 13.97 -12.41
N ASN A 388 -6.39 14.24 -12.90
CA ASN A 388 -7.24 13.21 -13.52
C ASN A 388 -6.62 12.67 -14.81
N HIS A 389 -6.08 13.53 -15.68
CA HIS A 389 -5.42 13.11 -16.91
C HIS A 389 -4.19 12.22 -16.63
N GLN A 390 -3.38 12.57 -15.64
CA GLN A 390 -2.25 11.76 -15.22
C GLN A 390 -2.71 10.39 -14.64
N LEU A 391 -3.83 10.35 -13.92
CA LEU A 391 -4.41 9.11 -13.38
C LEU A 391 -4.95 8.21 -14.52
N GLU A 392 -5.57 8.78 -15.56
CA GLU A 392 -5.95 8.04 -16.77
C GLU A 392 -4.74 7.46 -17.52
N ASP A 393 -3.64 8.20 -17.64
CA ASP A 393 -2.44 7.74 -18.33
C ASP A 393 -1.66 6.68 -17.52
N ASP A 394 -1.65 6.79 -16.19
CA ASP A 394 -1.19 5.70 -15.31
C ASP A 394 -2.08 4.46 -15.47
N GLN A 395 -3.42 4.61 -15.50
CA GLN A 395 -4.34 3.49 -15.76
C GLN A 395 -4.07 2.83 -17.11
N ARG A 396 -3.92 3.61 -18.20
CA ARG A 396 -3.56 3.09 -19.53
C ARG A 396 -2.25 2.30 -19.50
N GLN A 397 -1.23 2.78 -18.78
CA GLN A 397 0.04 2.06 -18.61
C GLN A 397 -0.12 0.74 -17.85
N TYR A 398 -0.90 0.71 -16.76
CA TYR A 398 -1.17 -0.53 -16.02
C TYR A 398 -1.97 -1.53 -16.84
N GLU A 399 -2.98 -1.09 -17.63
CA GLU A 399 -3.74 -1.96 -18.54
C GLU A 399 -2.86 -2.55 -19.65
N MET A 400 -1.97 -1.75 -20.25
CA MET A 400 -0.99 -2.25 -21.23
C MET A 400 -0.05 -3.30 -20.60
N ALA A 401 0.51 -3.00 -19.42
CA ALA A 401 1.40 -3.92 -18.72
C ALA A 401 0.72 -5.23 -18.30
N LEU A 402 -0.59 -5.19 -17.98
CA LEU A 402 -1.38 -6.37 -17.62
C LEU A 402 -1.71 -7.22 -18.86
N ASN A 403 -2.10 -6.58 -19.97
CA ASN A 403 -2.29 -7.27 -21.26
C ASN A 403 -0.99 -7.98 -21.74
N ASP A 404 0.17 -7.35 -21.57
CA ASP A 404 1.48 -7.95 -21.86
C ASP A 404 1.77 -9.19 -20.99
N ARG A 405 1.43 -9.14 -19.69
CA ARG A 405 1.55 -10.32 -18.80
C ARG A 405 0.59 -11.43 -19.22
N ASP A 406 -0.67 -11.11 -19.58
CA ASP A 406 -1.65 -12.11 -20.02
C ASP A 406 -1.34 -12.69 -21.41
N ALA A 407 -0.67 -11.94 -22.29
CA ALA A 407 -0.10 -12.47 -23.53
C ALA A 407 1.04 -13.45 -23.25
N GLN A 408 1.95 -13.11 -22.33
CA GLN A 408 3.02 -14.01 -21.90
C GLN A 408 2.48 -15.28 -21.21
N LEU A 409 1.46 -15.16 -20.35
CA LEU A 409 0.81 -16.30 -19.70
C LEU A 409 0.10 -17.22 -20.70
N ARG A 410 -0.51 -16.69 -21.77
CA ARG A 410 -1.06 -17.50 -22.86
C ARG A 410 0.03 -18.26 -23.61
N LYS A 411 1.11 -17.58 -24.02
CA LYS A 411 2.25 -18.22 -24.71
C LYS A 411 2.88 -19.34 -23.87
N MET A 412 3.12 -19.10 -22.58
CA MET A 412 3.63 -20.14 -21.67
C MET A 412 2.66 -21.32 -21.50
N ARG A 413 1.33 -21.08 -21.50
CA ARG A 413 0.33 -22.15 -21.48
C ARG A 413 0.32 -22.95 -22.77
N GLU A 414 0.43 -22.30 -23.92
CA GLU A 414 0.50 -22.95 -25.24
C GLU A 414 1.76 -23.83 -25.35
N GLU A 415 2.92 -23.33 -24.90
CA GLU A 415 4.17 -24.10 -24.81
C GLU A 415 4.06 -25.32 -23.89
N CYS A 416 3.43 -25.17 -22.71
CA CYS A 416 3.16 -26.30 -21.82
C CYS A 416 2.20 -27.33 -22.44
N HIS A 417 1.17 -26.91 -23.18
CA HIS A 417 0.28 -27.86 -23.87
C HIS A 417 0.99 -28.59 -25.02
N ALA A 418 1.87 -27.92 -25.75
CA ALA A 418 2.69 -28.54 -26.78
C ALA A 418 3.62 -29.62 -26.19
N LEU A 419 4.32 -29.31 -25.09
CA LEU A 419 5.17 -30.28 -24.37
C LEU A 419 4.37 -31.46 -23.82
N VAL A 420 3.17 -31.26 -23.28
CA VAL A 420 2.29 -32.35 -22.84
C VAL A 420 1.84 -33.22 -24.02
N SER A 421 1.53 -32.62 -25.18
CA SER A 421 1.17 -33.37 -26.39
C SER A 421 2.35 -34.16 -26.97
N GLU A 422 3.56 -33.63 -26.90
CA GLU A 422 4.79 -34.33 -27.32
C GLU A 422 5.11 -35.50 -26.38
N LEU A 423 5.00 -35.29 -25.05
CA LEU A 423 5.15 -36.34 -24.05
C LEU A 423 4.09 -37.44 -24.18
N GLN A 424 2.85 -37.10 -24.56
CA GLN A 424 1.81 -38.10 -24.86
C GLN A 424 2.17 -38.92 -26.10
N ALA A 425 2.59 -38.29 -27.20
CA ALA A 425 3.02 -39.01 -28.42
C ALA A 425 4.24 -39.91 -28.18
N LEU A 426 5.18 -39.47 -27.32
CA LEU A 426 6.31 -40.29 -26.86
C LEU A 426 5.86 -41.44 -25.95
N LEU A 427 4.85 -41.24 -25.10
CA LEU A 427 4.26 -42.30 -24.29
C LEU A 427 3.51 -43.33 -25.16
N ASP A 428 2.77 -42.90 -26.17
CA ASP A 428 2.01 -43.77 -27.07
C ASP A 428 2.95 -44.60 -27.97
N THR A 429 3.99 -43.98 -28.53
CA THR A 429 5.04 -44.71 -29.26
C THR A 429 5.83 -45.66 -28.35
N LYS A 430 6.08 -45.29 -27.09
CA LYS A 430 6.67 -46.20 -26.10
C LYS A 430 5.74 -47.38 -25.78
N GLN A 431 4.44 -47.18 -25.68
CA GLN A 431 3.45 -48.26 -25.51
C GLN A 431 3.41 -49.20 -26.73
N MET A 432 3.49 -48.63 -27.94
CA MET A 432 3.60 -49.41 -29.18
C MET A 432 4.88 -50.27 -29.20
N LEU A 433 6.03 -49.68 -28.84
CA LEU A 433 7.31 -50.41 -28.77
C LEU A 433 7.32 -51.45 -27.64
N ASP A 434 6.73 -51.19 -26.48
CA ASP A 434 6.53 -52.19 -25.43
C ASP A 434 5.67 -53.37 -25.93
N ALA A 435 4.61 -53.10 -26.69
CA ALA A 435 3.74 -54.12 -27.27
C ALA A 435 4.47 -54.94 -28.35
N GLU A 436 5.26 -54.30 -29.21
CA GLU A 436 6.13 -54.98 -30.17
C GLU A 436 7.17 -55.87 -29.46
N ILE A 437 7.86 -55.34 -28.44
CA ILE A 437 8.83 -56.11 -27.62
C ILE A 437 8.13 -57.28 -26.92
N ALA A 438 6.90 -57.11 -26.42
CA ALA A 438 6.12 -58.19 -25.84
C ALA A 438 5.73 -59.25 -26.88
N ILE A 439 5.38 -58.86 -28.10
CA ILE A 439 5.12 -59.77 -29.22
C ILE A 439 6.40 -60.52 -29.61
N TYR A 440 7.54 -59.85 -29.75
CA TYR A 440 8.82 -60.48 -30.07
C TYR A 440 9.28 -61.45 -28.96
N ARG A 441 9.17 -61.08 -27.68
CA ARG A 441 9.42 -61.99 -26.55
C ARG A 441 8.52 -63.22 -26.63
N LYS A 442 7.21 -63.03 -26.81
CA LYS A 442 6.24 -64.12 -26.91
C LYS A 442 6.40 -64.99 -28.17
N MET A 443 7.10 -64.49 -29.19
CA MET A 443 7.47 -65.24 -30.39
C MET A 443 8.74 -66.07 -30.19
N LEU A 444 9.73 -65.53 -29.47
CA LEU A 444 10.97 -66.21 -29.04
C LEU A 444 10.71 -67.27 -27.95
N GLU A 445 9.85 -66.96 -26.98
CA GLU A 445 9.34 -67.88 -25.95
C GLU A 445 8.33 -68.91 -26.53
N GLY A 446 7.92 -68.72 -27.80
CA GLY A 446 6.82 -69.44 -28.44
C GLY A 446 7.21 -70.46 -29.53
N GLU A 447 8.50 -70.78 -29.69
CA GLU A 447 8.98 -71.61 -30.81
C GLU A 447 8.33 -73.02 -30.90
N GLU A 448 7.86 -73.57 -29.76
CA GLU A 448 7.17 -74.87 -29.71
C GLU A 448 5.65 -74.82 -29.97
N SER A 449 5.03 -73.66 -30.25
CA SER A 449 3.55 -73.58 -30.38
C SER A 449 3.02 -72.60 -31.44
N ARG A 450 3.34 -72.90 -32.71
CA ARG A 450 2.87 -72.18 -33.93
C ARG A 450 1.35 -71.98 -34.05
N ALA A 451 0.51 -72.69 -33.29
CA ALA A 451 -0.95 -72.59 -33.41
C ALA A 451 -1.56 -71.30 -32.81
N GLY A 452 -0.97 -70.74 -31.75
CA GLY A 452 -1.55 -69.60 -31.02
C GLY A 452 -1.42 -68.24 -31.72
N LEU A 453 -0.56 -68.14 -32.74
CA LEU A 453 -0.12 -66.86 -33.31
C LEU A 453 -1.24 -66.07 -34.02
N ARG A 454 -2.23 -66.76 -34.60
CA ARG A 454 -3.27 -66.15 -35.44
C ARG A 454 -4.39 -65.46 -34.62
N GLN A 455 -4.59 -65.85 -33.37
CA GLN A 455 -5.74 -65.40 -32.57
C GLN A 455 -5.48 -64.08 -31.82
N MET A 456 -4.22 -63.78 -31.47
CA MET A 456 -3.86 -62.53 -30.76
C MET A 456 -3.90 -61.29 -31.67
N VAL A 457 -3.56 -61.43 -32.95
CA VAL A 457 -3.55 -60.30 -33.91
C VAL A 457 -4.95 -59.70 -34.09
N GLU A 458 -6.01 -60.51 -34.05
CA GLU A 458 -7.39 -60.02 -34.18
C GLU A 458 -7.88 -59.24 -32.95
N GLN A 459 -7.26 -59.45 -31.78
CA GLN A 459 -7.71 -58.86 -30.52
C GLN A 459 -7.17 -57.44 -30.32
N VAL A 460 -5.94 -57.15 -30.78
CA VAL A 460 -5.30 -55.83 -30.68
C VAL A 460 -5.93 -54.80 -31.64
N VAL A 461 -6.42 -55.23 -32.80
CA VAL A 461 -7.05 -54.35 -33.81
C VAL A 461 -8.40 -53.80 -33.33
N LYS A 462 -9.06 -54.43 -32.34
CA LYS A 462 -10.38 -54.01 -31.83
C LYS A 462 -10.34 -52.97 -30.69
N SER A 463 -9.16 -52.63 -30.16
CA SER A 463 -9.01 -51.73 -28.99
C SER A 463 -8.58 -50.29 -29.34
N HIS A 464 -8.80 -49.83 -30.57
CA HIS A 464 -8.25 -48.55 -31.05
C HIS A 464 -9.20 -47.72 -31.93
N SER A 465 -10.50 -47.76 -31.65
CA SER A 465 -11.53 -47.11 -32.49
C SER A 465 -12.66 -46.42 -31.72
N LEU A 466 -12.41 -45.94 -30.49
CA LEU A 466 -13.40 -45.22 -29.66
C LEU A 466 -12.75 -44.15 -28.76
N GLN A 467 -12.45 -42.97 -29.30
CA GLN A 467 -12.38 -41.68 -28.56
C GLN A 467 -12.15 -40.49 -29.50
N GLN A 468 -13.22 -39.90 -30.04
CA GLN A 468 -13.19 -38.55 -30.62
C GLN A 468 -14.62 -37.98 -30.68
N GLN A 469 -14.75 -36.65 -30.56
CA GLN A 469 -16.02 -35.92 -30.33
C GLN A 469 -16.60 -36.19 -28.91
N GLU A 470 -17.25 -35.24 -28.23
CA GLU A 470 -17.80 -33.96 -28.67
C GLU A 470 -17.19 -32.75 -27.93
N ALA A 471 -17.03 -31.62 -28.64
CA ALA A 471 -16.79 -30.30 -28.05
C ALA A 471 -17.15 -29.20 -29.07
N THR A 472 -18.40 -28.73 -29.03
CA THR A 472 -18.87 -27.60 -29.84
C THR A 472 -19.75 -26.67 -29.02
N GLU A 473 -19.40 -25.38 -29.01
CA GLU A 473 -20.15 -24.34 -28.31
C GLU A 473 -21.52 -24.11 -28.96
N SER A 474 -22.56 -23.86 -28.17
CA SER A 474 -23.84 -23.37 -28.67
C SER A 474 -24.40 -22.24 -27.80
N ASN A 475 -24.56 -21.09 -28.45
CA ASN A 475 -24.77 -19.76 -27.91
C ASN A 475 -25.89 -19.61 -26.86
N ARG A 476 -25.64 -18.76 -25.86
CA ARG A 476 -26.57 -18.36 -24.78
C ARG A 476 -27.72 -17.51 -25.36
N THR A 477 -28.89 -18.13 -25.57
CA THR A 477 -30.10 -17.40 -25.99
C THR A 477 -30.77 -16.70 -24.80
N VAL A 478 -31.15 -15.43 -24.99
CA VAL A 478 -31.82 -14.61 -23.96
C VAL A 478 -33.26 -15.07 -23.73
N ARG A 479 -33.68 -15.11 -22.46
CA ARG A 479 -35.09 -15.10 -22.07
C ARG A 479 -35.32 -13.95 -21.09
N GLY A 480 -36.35 -13.14 -21.34
CA GLY A 480 -36.55 -11.88 -20.65
C GLY A 480 -37.13 -12.02 -19.24
N GLU A 481 -36.51 -11.34 -18.28
CA GLU A 481 -37.09 -10.91 -17.01
C GLU A 481 -37.00 -9.37 -16.98
N MET A 482 -37.98 -8.69 -16.37
CA MET A 482 -38.04 -7.22 -16.36
C MET A 482 -36.87 -6.64 -15.55
N SER A 483 -35.89 -6.03 -16.23
CA SER A 483 -34.66 -5.60 -15.58
C SER A 483 -34.84 -4.28 -14.83
N THR A 484 -34.98 -4.37 -13.51
CA THR A 484 -34.94 -3.21 -12.60
C THR A 484 -33.50 -2.76 -12.40
N ARG A 485 -33.07 -1.73 -13.13
CA ARG A 485 -31.71 -1.20 -13.04
C ARG A 485 -31.57 -0.20 -11.89
N THR A 486 -31.12 -0.70 -10.75
CA THR A 486 -30.68 0.14 -9.63
C THR A 486 -29.30 0.73 -9.91
N THR A 487 -29.15 2.03 -9.63
CA THR A 487 -27.89 2.78 -9.74
C THR A 487 -27.58 3.46 -8.42
N PHE A 488 -26.29 3.53 -8.07
CA PHE A 488 -25.80 4.10 -6.82
C PHE A 488 -24.78 5.19 -7.11
N GLN A 489 -24.94 6.35 -6.46
CA GLN A 489 -23.98 7.46 -6.48
C GLN A 489 -23.59 7.77 -5.03
N ARG A 490 -22.29 7.87 -4.76
CA ARG A 490 -21.73 7.98 -3.40
C ARG A 490 -20.78 9.17 -3.32
N SER A 491 -20.74 9.84 -2.18
CA SER A 491 -19.76 10.89 -1.88
C SER A 491 -19.34 10.85 -0.41
N ALA A 492 -18.13 11.33 -0.12
CA ALA A 492 -17.61 11.48 1.24
C ALA A 492 -16.76 12.77 1.34
N LYS A 493 -16.84 13.44 2.47
CA LYS A 493 -16.14 14.69 2.83
C LYS A 493 -15.41 14.49 4.16
N GLY A 494 -14.43 13.61 4.15
CA GLY A 494 -13.64 13.23 5.32
C GLY A 494 -13.38 11.73 5.39
N ASN A 495 -13.07 11.23 6.59
CA ASN A 495 -12.57 9.87 6.81
C ASN A 495 -13.66 8.79 6.76
N VAL A 496 -14.95 9.15 6.83
CA VAL A 496 -16.07 8.21 6.94
C VAL A 496 -16.99 8.34 5.75
N SER A 497 -17.37 7.19 5.17
CA SER A 497 -18.26 7.07 4.02
C SER A 497 -19.45 6.15 4.33
N ILE A 498 -20.48 6.20 3.49
CA ILE A 498 -21.58 5.22 3.50
C ILE A 498 -21.21 4.10 2.52
N SER A 499 -20.74 2.96 3.04
CA SER A 499 -20.25 1.83 2.24
C SER A 499 -21.35 0.86 1.81
N GLU A 500 -22.50 0.85 2.47
CA GLU A 500 -23.68 0.09 2.02
C GLU A 500 -24.99 0.72 2.47
N CYS A 501 -26.05 0.52 1.69
CA CYS A 501 -27.44 0.74 2.08
C CYS A 501 -28.23 -0.45 1.53
N ASP A 502 -28.88 -1.21 2.40
CA ASP A 502 -29.72 -2.34 1.98
C ASP A 502 -30.92 -1.87 1.14
N LEU A 503 -31.28 -2.64 0.11
CA LEU A 503 -32.35 -2.30 -0.83
C LEU A 503 -33.74 -2.36 -0.19
N ASP A 504 -33.94 -3.29 0.76
CA ASP A 504 -35.19 -3.46 1.51
C ASP A 504 -35.25 -2.54 2.75
N GLY A 505 -34.16 -1.81 3.03
CA GLY A 505 -34.04 -0.92 4.18
C GLY A 505 -33.73 -1.63 5.50
N LYS A 506 -33.14 -2.83 5.49
CA LYS A 506 -32.79 -3.59 6.71
C LYS A 506 -31.66 -2.94 7.51
N PHE A 507 -30.62 -2.45 6.83
CA PHE A 507 -29.46 -1.82 7.46
C PHE A 507 -28.76 -0.79 6.56
N ILE A 508 -27.92 0.05 7.18
CA ILE A 508 -27.00 0.98 6.50
C ILE A 508 -25.60 0.78 7.10
N THR A 509 -24.57 0.68 6.26
CA THR A 509 -23.18 0.48 6.70
C THR A 509 -22.37 1.76 6.51
N LEU A 510 -21.73 2.22 7.58
CA LEU A 510 -20.72 3.29 7.56
C LEU A 510 -19.33 2.66 7.61
N GLU A 511 -18.33 3.31 7.01
CA GLU A 511 -16.94 2.80 6.98
C GLU A 511 -15.93 3.93 7.06
N ASN A 512 -14.93 3.78 7.94
CA ASN A 512 -13.75 4.65 7.98
C ASN A 512 -12.72 4.18 6.93
N THR A 513 -12.65 4.92 5.83
CA THR A 513 -11.78 4.65 4.67
C THR A 513 -10.36 5.21 4.84
N HIS A 514 -10.07 5.94 5.92
CA HIS A 514 -8.74 6.47 6.19
C HIS A 514 -7.79 5.37 6.68
N ARG A 515 -6.57 5.34 6.14
CA ARG A 515 -5.62 4.22 6.34
C ARG A 515 -5.00 4.13 7.74
N SER A 516 -4.98 5.23 8.50
CA SER A 516 -4.17 5.35 9.73
C SER A 516 -4.75 6.23 10.86
N LYS A 517 -5.98 6.75 10.70
CA LYS A 517 -6.61 7.66 11.67
C LYS A 517 -7.99 7.14 12.04
N GLU A 518 -8.28 7.06 13.33
CA GLU A 518 -9.63 6.78 13.83
C GLU A 518 -10.49 8.05 13.87
N GLU A 519 -11.79 7.91 13.66
CA GLU A 519 -12.74 9.02 13.61
C GLU A 519 -13.88 8.79 14.62
N ASN A 520 -14.17 9.80 15.45
CA ASN A 520 -15.28 9.74 16.40
C ASN A 520 -16.57 10.17 15.70
N ILE A 521 -17.47 9.22 15.49
CA ILE A 521 -18.79 9.42 14.86
C ILE A 521 -19.93 9.49 15.88
N GLY A 522 -19.62 9.57 17.18
CA GLY A 522 -20.65 9.77 18.20
C GLY A 522 -21.42 11.07 18.00
N GLU A 523 -22.72 11.04 18.23
CA GLU A 523 -23.67 12.16 18.02
C GLU A 523 -23.85 12.62 16.56
N TRP A 524 -23.19 11.98 15.59
CA TRP A 524 -23.43 12.22 14.16
C TRP A 524 -24.83 11.74 13.77
N LYS A 525 -25.43 12.36 12.75
CA LYS A 525 -26.82 12.13 12.35
C LYS A 525 -26.92 11.52 10.97
N LEU A 526 -27.64 10.41 10.87
CA LEU A 526 -27.95 9.75 9.61
C LEU A 526 -29.37 10.16 9.19
N LYS A 527 -29.51 10.79 8.02
CA LYS A 527 -30.80 11.20 7.45
C LYS A 527 -31.07 10.43 6.17
N ARG A 528 -32.23 9.79 6.04
CA ARG A 528 -32.61 9.04 4.84
C ARG A 528 -33.95 9.52 4.29
N ARG A 529 -33.93 10.10 3.10
CA ARG A 529 -35.09 10.61 2.36
C ARG A 529 -35.52 9.61 1.30
N ILE A 530 -36.77 9.15 1.37
CA ILE A 530 -37.35 8.13 0.49
C ILE A 530 -38.38 8.81 -0.42
N ASP A 531 -38.16 8.73 -1.74
CA ASP A 531 -39.04 9.26 -2.79
C ASP A 531 -39.49 10.72 -2.60
N GLY A 532 -38.63 11.52 -1.95
CA GLY A 532 -38.87 12.93 -1.63
C GLY A 532 -39.97 13.19 -0.57
N LYS A 533 -40.52 12.15 0.08
CA LYS A 533 -41.69 12.26 0.97
C LYS A 533 -41.41 11.91 2.42
N ARG A 534 -40.77 10.77 2.69
CA ARG A 534 -40.45 10.32 4.06
C ARG A 534 -38.99 10.63 4.37
N GLU A 535 -38.73 11.29 5.49
CA GLU A 535 -37.38 11.49 6.03
C GLU A 535 -37.24 10.77 7.38
N ILE A 536 -36.33 9.81 7.46
CA ILE A 536 -35.92 9.14 8.69
C ILE A 536 -34.66 9.82 9.21
N VAL A 537 -34.60 10.12 10.51
CA VAL A 537 -33.43 10.73 11.16
C VAL A 537 -33.02 9.94 12.40
N TYR A 538 -31.81 9.39 12.39
CA TYR A 538 -31.19 8.69 13.52
C TYR A 538 -29.97 9.47 14.02
N THR A 539 -29.71 9.44 15.33
CA THR A 539 -28.51 10.02 15.94
C THR A 539 -27.66 8.91 16.55
N LEU A 540 -26.39 8.84 16.18
CA LEU A 540 -25.44 7.85 16.67
C LEU A 540 -25.17 8.04 18.17
N PRO A 541 -25.08 6.97 18.99
CA PRO A 541 -24.75 7.06 20.40
C PRO A 541 -23.43 7.80 20.66
N GLN A 542 -23.26 8.37 21.86
CA GLN A 542 -22.00 8.99 22.25
C GLN A 542 -20.86 7.95 22.34
N GLY A 543 -19.63 8.37 22.01
CA GLY A 543 -18.42 7.56 22.17
C GLY A 543 -18.12 6.52 21.07
N ILE A 544 -18.88 6.48 19.98
CA ILE A 544 -18.63 5.55 18.87
C ILE A 544 -17.42 6.03 18.04
N VAL A 545 -16.29 5.34 18.18
CA VAL A 545 -15.06 5.60 17.42
C VAL A 545 -14.82 4.51 16.37
N LEU A 546 -14.75 4.90 15.10
CA LEU A 546 -14.40 4.01 13.98
C LEU A 546 -12.89 4.01 13.75
N LYS A 547 -12.26 2.85 13.95
CA LYS A 547 -10.85 2.61 13.65
C LYS A 547 -10.59 2.52 12.13
N PRO A 548 -9.33 2.73 11.67
CA PRO A 548 -8.96 2.62 10.26
C PRO A 548 -9.43 1.31 9.61
N GLY A 549 -10.07 1.39 8.44
CA GLY A 549 -10.55 0.21 7.71
C GLY A 549 -11.57 -0.63 8.49
N LYS A 550 -12.39 0.01 9.34
CA LYS A 550 -13.49 -0.63 10.06
C LYS A 550 -14.82 0.04 9.75
N SER A 551 -15.87 -0.79 9.80
CA SER A 551 -17.25 -0.41 9.53
C SER A 551 -18.13 -0.49 10.77
N CYS A 552 -19.22 0.27 10.73
CA CYS A 552 -20.33 0.23 11.68
C CYS A 552 -21.61 -0.06 10.88
N LYS A 553 -22.26 -1.19 11.16
CA LYS A 553 -23.55 -1.56 10.54
C LYS A 553 -24.70 -1.12 11.45
N ILE A 554 -25.60 -0.32 10.92
CA ILE A 554 -26.74 0.25 11.66
C ILE A 554 -28.02 -0.41 11.14
N TRP A 555 -28.51 -1.39 11.89
CA TRP A 555 -29.73 -2.14 11.61
C TRP A 555 -30.97 -1.32 11.98
N ALA A 556 -32.07 -1.47 11.24
CA ALA A 556 -33.37 -1.01 11.70
C ALA A 556 -33.94 -1.97 12.77
N ASN A 557 -34.90 -1.50 13.57
CA ASN A 557 -35.47 -2.31 14.65
C ASN A 557 -36.12 -3.60 14.10
N ASP A 558 -35.93 -4.71 14.82
CA ASP A 558 -36.45 -6.05 14.49
C ASP A 558 -35.95 -6.67 13.16
N GLN A 559 -35.06 -6.02 12.40
CA GLN A 559 -34.50 -6.54 11.13
C GLN A 559 -33.33 -7.54 11.31
N GLY A 560 -33.29 -8.26 12.44
CA GLY A 560 -32.34 -9.35 12.69
C GLY A 560 -30.92 -8.97 13.12
N GLY A 561 -30.65 -7.69 13.40
CA GLY A 561 -29.33 -7.21 13.82
C GLY A 561 -29.03 -7.35 15.31
N SER A 562 -27.77 -7.66 15.64
CA SER A 562 -27.21 -7.58 17.00
C SER A 562 -26.77 -6.16 17.37
N SER A 563 -26.79 -5.82 18.66
CA SER A 563 -26.24 -4.56 19.17
C SER A 563 -24.87 -4.80 19.78
N HIS A 564 -23.82 -4.51 19.00
CA HIS A 564 -22.41 -4.69 19.38
C HIS A 564 -21.59 -3.45 19.04
N PRO A 565 -21.74 -2.34 19.81
CA PRO A 565 -20.98 -1.11 19.59
C PRO A 565 -19.46 -1.35 19.70
N PRO A 566 -18.61 -0.72 18.86
CA PRO A 566 -18.95 0.25 17.81
C PRO A 566 -19.28 -0.38 16.45
N SER A 567 -19.15 -1.70 16.28
CA SER A 567 -19.28 -2.40 14.99
C SER A 567 -20.72 -2.63 14.52
N GLU A 568 -21.66 -2.82 15.43
CA GLU A 568 -23.09 -2.96 15.10
C GLU A 568 -23.95 -2.13 16.05
N LEU A 569 -24.95 -1.44 15.49
CA LEU A 569 -25.89 -0.57 16.19
C LEU A 569 -27.32 -0.85 15.71
N ILE A 570 -28.31 -0.51 16.53
CA ILE A 570 -29.74 -0.65 16.21
C ILE A 570 -30.42 0.73 16.26
N CYS A 571 -31.17 1.05 15.21
CA CYS A 571 -32.04 2.21 15.10
C CYS A 571 -33.42 1.89 15.74
N THR A 572 -33.50 2.04 17.06
CA THR A 572 -34.69 1.70 17.86
C THR A 572 -35.93 2.56 17.58
N SER A 573 -35.80 3.64 16.80
CA SER A 573 -36.90 4.53 16.43
C SER A 573 -37.68 4.10 15.19
N GLU A 574 -37.17 3.15 14.39
CA GLU A 574 -37.73 2.78 13.08
C GLU A 574 -37.50 1.31 12.76
N SER A 575 -38.54 0.59 12.33
CA SER A 575 -38.47 -0.85 11.97
C SER A 575 -38.01 -1.12 10.53
N SER A 576 -37.78 -0.08 9.73
CA SER A 576 -37.08 -0.15 8.43
C SER A 576 -36.54 1.22 8.04
N TRP A 577 -35.34 1.25 7.47
CA TRP A 577 -34.77 2.42 6.78
C TRP A 577 -35.50 2.79 5.48
N GLY A 578 -36.45 1.96 5.05
CA GLY A 578 -37.32 2.18 3.89
C GLY A 578 -36.64 1.90 2.55
N SER A 579 -37.42 1.29 1.66
CA SER A 579 -37.16 1.10 0.24
C SER A 579 -37.94 2.13 -0.60
N GLY A 580 -37.50 2.38 -1.83
CA GLY A 580 -38.10 3.39 -2.71
C GLY A 580 -37.40 3.50 -4.06
N SER A 581 -37.95 4.32 -4.97
CA SER A 581 -37.41 4.49 -6.33
C SER A 581 -36.23 5.47 -6.41
N ASN A 582 -36.21 6.49 -5.55
CA ASN A 582 -35.18 7.52 -5.47
C ASN A 582 -34.91 7.83 -3.99
N VAL A 583 -33.89 7.21 -3.42
CA VAL A 583 -33.59 7.24 -1.98
C VAL A 583 -32.24 7.92 -1.74
N HIS A 584 -32.23 8.94 -0.89
CA HIS A 584 -31.05 9.76 -0.59
C HIS A 584 -30.70 9.62 0.88
N THR A 585 -29.53 9.06 1.18
CA THR A 585 -29.02 8.91 2.55
C THR A 585 -27.86 9.88 2.77
N PHE A 586 -27.86 10.62 3.86
CA PHE A 586 -26.86 11.62 4.23
C PHE A 586 -26.33 11.33 5.63
N LEU A 587 -25.02 11.44 5.82
CA LEU A 587 -24.36 11.41 7.12
C LEU A 587 -23.90 12.83 7.45
N MET A 588 -24.33 13.36 8.60
CA MET A 588 -24.01 14.71 9.07
C MET A 588 -23.23 14.63 10.39
N ASN A 589 -22.20 15.47 10.58
CA ASN A 589 -21.51 15.55 11.87
C ASN A 589 -22.34 16.28 12.94
N ARG A 590 -21.77 16.39 14.15
CA ARG A 590 -22.35 17.13 15.27
C ARG A 590 -22.66 18.60 14.94
N ASP A 591 -21.83 19.21 14.10
CA ASP A 591 -21.91 20.63 13.70
C ASP A 591 -22.94 20.90 12.59
N GLY A 592 -23.49 19.84 11.97
CA GLY A 592 -24.51 19.93 10.91
C GLY A 592 -23.96 19.95 9.49
N GLU A 593 -22.67 19.69 9.28
CA GLU A 593 -22.04 19.55 7.97
C GLU A 593 -22.30 18.15 7.37
N GLU A 594 -22.58 18.08 6.07
CA GLU A 594 -22.64 16.79 5.36
C GLU A 594 -21.23 16.19 5.22
N ARG A 595 -21.03 15.01 5.81
CA ARG A 595 -19.77 14.24 5.76
C ARG A 595 -19.81 13.06 4.79
N ALA A 596 -20.98 12.54 4.43
CA ALA A 596 -21.12 11.60 3.31
C ALA A 596 -22.56 11.59 2.76
N SER A 597 -22.72 11.15 1.51
CA SER A 597 -24.03 10.87 0.92
C SER A 597 -24.03 9.62 0.03
N HIS A 598 -25.20 8.98 -0.04
CA HIS A 598 -25.47 7.78 -0.82
C HIS A 598 -26.86 7.91 -1.47
N ILE A 599 -26.88 8.10 -2.78
CA ILE A 599 -28.06 8.24 -3.61
C ILE A 599 -28.30 6.93 -4.36
N GLN A 600 -29.47 6.35 -4.17
CA GLN A 600 -29.96 5.14 -4.83
C GLN A 600 -31.10 5.52 -5.78
N ARG A 601 -31.00 5.16 -7.06
CA ARG A 601 -32.05 5.34 -8.06
C ARG A 601 -32.37 4.03 -8.77
N THR A 602 -33.57 3.52 -8.57
CA THR A 602 -34.09 2.28 -9.16
C THR A 602 -34.99 2.63 -10.34
N ILE A 603 -34.58 2.28 -11.56
CA ILE A 603 -35.39 2.45 -12.77
C ILE A 603 -35.90 1.07 -13.20
N ALA A 604 -37.21 0.88 -13.22
CA ALA A 604 -37.81 -0.26 -13.89
C ALA A 604 -37.75 -0.05 -15.41
N GLN A 605 -37.07 -0.92 -16.14
CA GLN A 605 -37.24 -1.04 -17.58
C GLN A 605 -38.41 -2.01 -17.83
N GLY A 606 -39.42 -1.53 -18.56
CA GLY A 606 -40.58 -2.30 -19.02
C GLY A 606 -40.47 -2.63 -20.50
#